data_AF-A0A2J7ZYE2-F1
#
_entry.id   AF-A0A2J7ZYE2-F1
#
_cell.length_a   1.000
_cell.length_b   1.000
_cell.length_c   1.000
_cell.angle_alpha   90.00
_cell.angle_beta   90.00
_cell.angle_gamma   90.00
#
_symmetry.space_group_name_H-M   'P 1'
#
loop_
_entity.id
_entity.type
_entity.pdbx_description
1 polymer ?
#
loop_
_entity_poly.entity_id
_entity_poly.type
_entity_poly.pdbx_seq_one_letter_code
_entity_poly.pdbx_strand_id
1 'polypeptide(L)'
;MTPEALANLKELELPGRDGPKQKEVLIVWDIENCRIPVGVPAREVEKAISNAFLYLHRRKKAGFACSISEESLAALSSAYGRPDADYLKTHTKMVMAAGGGKYKSSDTKLLEEIESFVVRQSRDDRTAQSVLVVITGDGDFTKAILQAMDQGMDLEVLHPLGMTSRNLLWVIWGGV
;
A
#
# COMPACT_ATOMS: atom_id res chain seq x y z
N MET A 1 -12.79 -16.40 7.06
CA MET A 1 -13.17 -15.72 5.81
C MET A 1 -14.58 -16.14 5.44
N THR A 2 -15.44 -15.18 5.10
CA THR A 2 -16.80 -15.49 4.63
C THR A 2 -16.74 -16.00 3.17
N PRO A 3 -17.68 -16.86 2.75
CA PRO A 3 -17.76 -17.34 1.36
C PRO A 3 -17.81 -16.22 0.32
N GLU A 4 -18.41 -15.07 0.66
CA GLU A 4 -18.51 -13.89 -0.21
C GLU A 4 -17.16 -13.20 -0.43
N ALA A 5 -16.29 -13.18 0.58
CA ALA A 5 -14.95 -12.62 0.44
C ALA A 5 -14.07 -13.48 -0.48
N LEU A 6 -14.27 -14.80 -0.47
CA LEU A 6 -13.61 -15.73 -1.41
C LEU A 6 -14.16 -15.60 -2.83
N ALA A 7 -15.47 -15.37 -2.99
CA ALA A 7 -16.09 -15.22 -4.29
C ALA A 7 -15.62 -13.96 -5.06
N ASN A 8 -15.11 -12.96 -4.36
CA ASN A 8 -14.55 -11.74 -4.95
C ASN A 8 -13.07 -11.88 -5.37
N LEU A 9 -12.40 -12.99 -5.01
CA LEU A 9 -11.05 -13.27 -5.46
C LEU A 9 -11.12 -13.82 -6.90
N LYS A 10 -11.11 -12.93 -7.89
CA LYS A 10 -10.79 -13.33 -9.27
C LYS A 10 -9.30 -13.56 -9.38
N GLU A 11 -8.92 -14.71 -9.93
CA GLU A 11 -7.55 -14.93 -10.38
C GLU A 11 -7.24 -13.89 -11.46
N LEU A 12 -6.21 -13.08 -11.22
CA LEU A 12 -5.78 -12.03 -12.16
C LEU A 12 -5.12 -12.72 -13.37
N GLU A 13 -5.92 -13.16 -14.33
CA GLU A 13 -5.44 -13.64 -15.63
C GLU A 13 -4.94 -12.46 -16.46
N LEU A 14 -3.67 -12.09 -16.31
CA LEU A 14 -3.02 -11.17 -17.25
C LEU A 14 -1.60 -11.63 -17.60
N PRO A 15 -1.44 -12.63 -18.48
CA PRO A 15 -0.21 -12.76 -19.23
C PRO A 15 -0.02 -11.48 -20.07
N GLY A 16 0.92 -10.62 -19.67
CA GLY A 16 1.35 -9.45 -20.46
C GLY A 16 1.22 -8.07 -19.82
N ARG A 17 0.62 -7.93 -18.62
CA ARG A 17 0.44 -6.60 -17.98
C ARG A 17 1.76 -5.83 -17.80
N ASP A 18 2.80 -6.52 -17.34
CA ASP A 18 4.08 -5.89 -17.02
C ASP A 18 5.06 -5.86 -18.20
N GLY A 19 4.63 -6.29 -19.39
CA GLY A 19 5.50 -6.40 -20.56
C GLY A 19 6.69 -7.36 -20.34
N PRO A 20 7.76 -7.25 -21.16
CA PRO A 20 8.90 -8.17 -21.12
C PRO A 20 9.87 -7.93 -19.95
N LYS A 21 9.85 -6.75 -19.33
CA LYS A 21 10.86 -6.33 -18.35
C LYS A 21 10.46 -6.69 -16.92
N GLN A 22 11.46 -6.88 -16.05
CA GLN A 22 11.23 -6.99 -14.61
C GLN A 22 10.80 -5.63 -14.05
N LYS A 23 9.80 -5.62 -13.17
CA LYS A 23 9.33 -4.43 -12.46
C LYS A 23 9.63 -4.49 -10.96
N GLU A 24 9.99 -3.34 -10.40
CA GLU A 24 10.19 -3.12 -8.98
C GLU A 24 8.90 -2.61 -8.33
N VAL A 25 8.45 -3.25 -7.25
CA VAL A 25 7.17 -2.95 -6.59
C VAL A 25 7.41 -2.34 -5.22
N LEU A 26 6.91 -1.12 -5.00
CA LEU A 26 6.78 -0.56 -3.66
C LEU A 26 5.32 -0.69 -3.22
N ILE A 27 5.10 -1.34 -2.08
CA ILE A 27 3.80 -1.41 -1.41
C ILE A 27 3.79 -0.41 -0.26
N VAL A 28 2.78 0.45 -0.22
CA VAL A 28 2.57 1.43 0.83
C VAL A 28 1.19 1.22 1.41
N TRP A 29 1.12 0.92 2.70
CA TRP A 29 -0.12 0.59 3.38
C TRP A 29 -0.39 1.58 4.51
N ASP A 30 -1.46 2.33 4.34
CA ASP A 30 -2.05 3.12 5.40
C ASP A 30 -3.00 2.22 6.20
N ILE A 31 -2.45 1.55 7.22
CA ILE A 31 -3.20 0.55 8.02
C ILE A 31 -4.27 1.20 8.90
N GLU A 32 -4.18 2.51 9.16
CA GLU A 32 -5.12 3.21 10.03
C GLU A 32 -6.45 3.43 9.28
N ASN A 33 -6.38 3.78 8.00
CA ASN A 33 -7.54 3.88 7.09
C ASN A 33 -7.94 2.52 6.48
N CYS A 34 -6.98 1.63 6.22
CA CYS A 34 -7.19 0.30 5.64
C CYS A 34 -6.84 -0.80 6.64
N ARG A 35 -7.65 -0.94 7.69
CA ARG A 35 -7.36 -1.85 8.81
C ARG A 35 -7.38 -3.32 8.42
N ILE A 36 -6.61 -4.11 9.17
CA ILE A 36 -6.69 -5.58 9.15
C ILE A 36 -8.13 -6.00 9.45
N PRO A 37 -8.70 -6.96 8.71
CA PRO A 37 -10.00 -7.52 9.04
C PRO A 37 -10.00 -8.25 10.39
N VAL A 38 -11.05 -8.03 11.19
CA VAL A 38 -11.20 -8.65 12.50
C VAL A 38 -11.15 -10.18 12.39
N GLY A 39 -10.35 -10.83 13.25
CA GLY A 39 -10.20 -12.29 13.29
C GLY A 39 -9.29 -12.87 12.20
N VAL A 40 -8.65 -12.03 11.38
CA VAL A 40 -7.62 -12.46 10.43
C VAL A 40 -6.24 -12.09 10.99
N PRO A 41 -5.29 -13.04 11.10
CA PRO A 41 -3.94 -12.74 11.55
C PRO A 41 -3.24 -11.76 10.61
N ALA A 42 -2.49 -10.81 11.16
CA ALA A 42 -1.78 -9.80 10.40
C ALA A 42 -0.82 -10.41 9.37
N ARG A 43 -0.19 -11.53 9.74
CA ARG A 43 0.69 -12.29 8.84
C ARG A 43 -0.02 -12.78 7.56
N GLU A 44 -1.28 -13.19 7.67
CA GLU A 44 -2.02 -13.71 6.52
C GLU A 44 -2.43 -12.56 5.60
N VAL A 45 -2.75 -11.39 6.17
CA VAL A 45 -3.06 -10.17 5.41
C VAL A 45 -1.83 -9.67 4.66
N GLU A 46 -0.69 -9.52 5.33
CA GLU A 46 0.57 -9.10 4.69
C GLU A 46 0.95 -10.06 3.57
N LYS A 47 0.87 -11.38 3.82
CA LYS A 47 1.16 -12.40 2.82
C LYS A 47 0.19 -12.34 1.65
N ALA A 48 -1.10 -12.14 1.89
CA ALA A 48 -2.10 -11.99 0.83
C ALA A 48 -1.83 -10.76 -0.05
N ILE A 49 -1.50 -9.61 0.57
CA ILE A 49 -1.11 -8.37 -0.13
C ILE A 49 0.15 -8.62 -0.95
N SER A 50 1.21 -9.12 -0.31
CA SER A 50 2.48 -9.42 -0.98
C SER A 50 2.26 -10.37 -2.16
N ASN A 51 1.48 -11.44 -2.00
CA ASN A 51 1.17 -12.36 -3.08
C ASN A 51 0.39 -11.67 -4.21
N ALA A 52 -0.64 -10.88 -3.91
CA ALA A 52 -1.45 -10.21 -4.92
C ALA A 52 -0.61 -9.32 -5.85
N PHE A 53 0.40 -8.63 -5.33
CA PHE A 53 1.21 -7.69 -6.11
C PHE A 53 2.55 -8.23 -6.58
N LEU A 54 3.01 -9.36 -6.05
CA LEU A 54 4.30 -9.97 -6.39
C LEU A 54 4.17 -11.29 -7.15
N TYR A 55 2.98 -11.89 -7.23
CA TYR A 55 2.75 -13.15 -7.93
C TYR A 55 2.92 -13.04 -9.46
N LEU A 56 2.75 -11.83 -10.03
CA LEU A 56 2.97 -11.62 -11.45
C LEU A 56 4.43 -11.93 -11.82
N HIS A 57 4.60 -12.86 -12.76
CA HIS A 57 5.90 -13.29 -13.25
C HIS A 57 6.61 -12.06 -13.80
N ARG A 58 7.69 -11.60 -13.14
CA ARG A 58 8.49 -10.39 -13.40
C ARG A 58 8.31 -9.23 -12.42
N ARG A 59 7.61 -9.42 -11.30
CA ARG A 59 7.65 -8.44 -10.20
C ARG A 59 8.64 -8.81 -9.12
N LYS A 60 9.35 -7.80 -8.60
CA LYS A 60 10.27 -7.93 -7.47
C LYS A 60 9.93 -6.89 -6.42
N LYS A 61 9.84 -7.31 -5.16
CA LYS A 61 9.59 -6.42 -4.01
C LYS A 61 10.76 -5.46 -3.85
N ALA A 62 10.51 -4.17 -4.02
CA ALA A 62 11.44 -3.09 -3.69
C ALA A 62 11.26 -2.63 -2.24
N GLY A 63 10.02 -2.66 -1.74
CA GLY A 63 9.72 -2.33 -0.35
C GLY A 63 8.27 -2.63 0.02
N PHE A 64 8.01 -2.70 1.32
CA PHE A 64 6.67 -2.68 1.89
C PHE A 64 6.73 -1.78 3.11
N ALA A 65 6.13 -0.60 3.01
CA ALA A 65 6.01 0.36 4.09
C ALA A 65 4.58 0.38 4.64
N CYS A 66 4.47 0.52 5.95
CA CYS A 66 3.20 0.66 6.65
C CYS A 66 3.28 1.88 7.57
N SER A 67 2.30 2.79 7.52
CA SER A 67 2.16 3.82 8.55
C SER A 67 1.49 3.21 9.77
N ILE A 68 1.96 3.53 10.96
CA ILE A 68 1.21 3.24 12.18
C ILE A 68 1.65 4.22 13.28
N SER A 69 0.70 4.80 13.99
CA SER A 69 1.01 5.55 15.22
C SER A 69 1.35 4.60 16.38
N GLU A 70 2.03 5.10 17.41
CA GLU A 70 2.26 4.33 18.65
C GLU A 70 0.95 3.86 19.29
N GLU A 71 -0.07 4.72 19.28
CA GLU A 71 -1.41 4.42 19.79
C GLU A 71 -2.07 3.30 18.98
N SER A 72 -2.03 3.38 17.65
CA SER A 72 -2.57 2.33 16.78
C SER A 72 -1.80 1.02 16.89
N LEU A 73 -0.49 1.06 17.17
CA LEU A 73 0.30 -0.14 17.40
C LEU A 73 -0.10 -0.84 18.71
N ALA A 74 -0.36 -0.08 19.76
CA ALA A 74 -0.89 -0.63 21.01
C ALA A 74 -2.29 -1.22 20.80
N ALA A 75 -3.15 -0.52 20.05
CA ALA A 75 -4.48 -1.02 19.69
C ALA A 75 -4.41 -2.30 18.85
N LEU A 76 -3.49 -2.38 17.89
CA LEU A 76 -3.25 -3.57 17.07
C LEU A 76 -2.76 -4.74 17.91
N SER A 77 -1.84 -4.49 18.84
CA SER A 77 -1.35 -5.51 19.79
C SER A 77 -2.47 -6.02 20.70
N SER A 78 -3.40 -5.16 21.09
CA SER A 78 -4.57 -5.52 21.90
C SER A 78 -5.60 -6.33 21.12
N ALA A 79 -5.88 -5.94 19.87
CA ALA A 79 -6.90 -6.56 19.04
C ALA A 79 -6.47 -7.89 18.39
N TYR A 80 -5.21 -7.99 17.96
CA TYR A 80 -4.68 -9.14 17.20
C TYR A 80 -3.62 -9.94 17.97
N GLY A 81 -3.17 -9.42 19.12
CA GLY A 81 -2.11 -10.01 19.90
C GLY A 81 -0.73 -9.48 19.50
N ARG A 82 0.19 -9.51 20.47
CA ARG A 82 1.57 -9.07 20.32
C ARG A 82 2.34 -9.77 19.18
N PRO A 83 2.18 -11.09 18.93
CA PRO A 83 2.88 -11.76 17.84
C PRO A 83 2.59 -11.17 16.45
N ASP A 84 1.34 -10.76 16.19
CA ASP A 84 0.95 -10.16 14.91
C ASP A 84 1.52 -8.74 14.75
N ALA A 85 1.51 -7.95 15.82
CA ALA A 85 2.15 -6.63 15.82
C ALA A 85 3.67 -6.72 15.57
N ASP A 86 4.34 -7.67 16.19
CA ASP A 86 5.78 -7.89 16.03
C ASP A 86 6.12 -8.49 14.64
N TYR A 87 5.22 -9.30 14.07
CA TYR A 87 5.35 -9.78 12.70
C TYR A 87 5.37 -8.60 11.71
N LEU A 88 4.39 -7.68 11.80
CA LEU A 88 4.32 -6.51 10.92
C LEU A 88 5.58 -5.64 11.03
N LYS A 89 6.08 -5.42 12.24
CA LYS A 89 7.35 -4.70 12.46
C LYS A 89 8.54 -5.30 11.74
N THR A 90 8.56 -6.62 11.63
CA THR A 90 9.69 -7.36 11.06
C THR A 90 9.59 -7.47 9.54
N HIS A 91 8.37 -7.50 8.99
CA HIS A 91 8.12 -7.77 7.56
C HIS A 91 7.71 -6.54 6.75
N THR A 92 7.45 -5.42 7.43
CA THR A 92 7.16 -4.12 6.82
C THR A 92 8.04 -3.05 7.45
N LYS A 93 8.40 -2.04 6.67
CA LYS A 93 8.98 -0.79 7.18
C LYS A 93 7.87 -0.02 7.88
N MET A 94 7.79 -0.14 9.19
CA MET A 94 6.89 0.68 10.00
C MET A 94 7.42 2.10 10.04
N VAL A 95 6.58 3.05 9.65
CA VAL A 95 6.92 4.47 9.81
C VAL A 95 6.09 5.04 10.94
N MET A 96 6.77 5.28 12.06
CA MET A 96 6.19 5.75 13.30
C MET A 96 6.07 7.27 13.27
N ALA A 97 4.86 7.79 13.48
CA ALA A 97 4.68 9.20 13.80
C ALA A 97 5.13 9.46 15.25
N ALA A 98 6.02 10.42 15.46
CA ALA A 98 6.29 10.91 16.80
C ALA A 98 5.03 11.63 17.29
N GLY A 99 4.32 11.04 18.26
CA GLY A 99 3.09 11.59 18.81
C GLY A 99 3.27 13.05 19.22
N GLY A 100 2.65 13.97 18.49
CA GLY A 100 2.81 15.41 18.69
C GLY A 100 1.99 16.20 17.67
N GLY A 101 1.29 17.24 18.15
CA GLY A 101 0.20 17.92 17.46
C GLY A 101 0.42 18.25 15.97
N LYS A 102 -0.61 17.92 15.18
CA LYS A 102 -1.00 18.45 13.87
C LYS A 102 -0.06 18.39 12.65
N TYR A 103 1.24 18.06 12.73
CA TYR A 103 2.09 18.12 11.51
C TYR A 103 3.22 17.08 11.38
N LYS A 104 3.11 15.91 12.03
CA LYS A 104 3.95 14.74 11.70
C LYS A 104 3.09 13.48 11.63
N SER A 105 2.01 13.53 10.84
CA SER A 105 1.10 12.40 10.68
C SER A 105 1.84 11.19 10.12
N SER A 106 1.35 10.02 10.47
CA SER A 106 1.79 8.72 9.96
C SER A 106 1.70 8.69 8.42
N ASP A 107 0.77 9.45 7.83
CA ASP A 107 0.60 9.68 6.39
C ASP A 107 1.73 10.48 5.75
N THR A 108 2.20 11.56 6.41
CA THR A 108 3.32 12.39 5.93
C THR A 108 4.54 11.52 5.65
N LYS A 109 4.77 10.53 6.51
CA LYS A 109 5.89 9.62 6.39
C LYS A 109 5.75 8.59 5.28
N LEU A 110 4.54 8.13 5.00
CA LEU A 110 4.31 7.31 3.80
C LEU A 110 4.44 8.13 2.52
N LEU A 111 3.97 9.38 2.52
CA LEU A 111 4.13 10.29 1.39
C LEU A 111 5.62 10.56 1.10
N GLU A 112 6.43 10.79 2.13
CA GLU A 112 7.90 10.90 2.01
C GLU A 112 8.52 9.63 1.40
N GLU A 113 8.05 8.43 1.78
CA GLU A 113 8.53 7.16 1.22
C GLU A 113 8.16 7.00 -0.25
N ILE A 114 6.91 7.35 -0.61
CA ILE A 114 6.44 7.35 -2.00
C ILE A 114 7.28 8.32 -2.83
N GLU A 115 7.44 9.56 -2.39
CA GLU A 115 8.22 10.58 -3.09
C GLU A 115 9.68 10.13 -3.27
N SER A 116 10.29 9.61 -2.20
CA SER A 116 11.67 9.09 -2.24
C SER A 116 11.84 7.92 -3.21
N PHE A 117 10.79 7.11 -3.41
CA PHE A 117 10.80 6.04 -4.40
C PHE A 117 10.63 6.59 -5.82
N VAL A 118 9.62 7.44 -6.05
CA VAL A 118 9.35 8.07 -7.37
C VAL A 118 10.57 8.84 -7.86
N VAL A 119 11.17 9.69 -7.03
CA VAL A 119 12.36 10.49 -7.38
C VAL A 119 13.54 9.59 -7.75
N ARG A 120 13.76 8.51 -6.99
CA ARG A 120 14.85 7.56 -7.26
C ARG A 120 14.65 6.84 -8.59
N GLN A 121 13.44 6.33 -8.84
CA GLN A 121 13.13 5.63 -10.09
C GLN A 121 13.17 6.57 -11.30
N SER A 122 12.74 7.82 -11.15
CA SER A 122 12.85 8.86 -12.19
C SER A 122 14.32 9.17 -12.51
N ARG A 123 15.14 9.41 -11.49
CA ARG A 123 16.58 9.66 -11.66
C ARG A 123 17.31 8.51 -12.36
N ASP A 124 16.92 7.27 -12.06
CA ASP A 124 17.57 6.07 -12.58
C ASP A 124 16.95 5.57 -13.90
N ASP A 125 16.01 6.32 -14.50
CA ASP A 125 15.25 5.99 -15.73
C ASP A 125 14.53 4.62 -15.68
N ARG A 126 13.90 4.36 -14.53
CA ARG A 126 13.24 3.09 -14.20
C ARG A 126 11.76 3.23 -13.88
N THR A 127 11.15 4.40 -14.10
CA THR A 127 9.73 4.64 -13.78
C THR A 127 8.81 3.66 -14.51
N ALA A 128 9.01 3.43 -15.81
CA ALA A 128 8.25 2.43 -16.59
C ALA A 128 8.48 0.97 -16.14
N GLN A 129 9.52 0.73 -15.32
CA GLN A 129 9.84 -0.56 -14.70
C GLN A 129 9.48 -0.56 -13.21
N SER A 130 8.62 0.35 -12.77
CA SER A 130 8.25 0.50 -11.37
C SER A 130 6.73 0.45 -11.21
N VAL A 131 6.30 -0.21 -10.14
CA VAL A 131 4.91 -0.29 -9.72
C VAL A 131 4.79 0.32 -8.33
N LEU A 132 3.89 1.28 -8.18
CA LEU A 132 3.50 1.82 -6.90
C LEU A 132 2.14 1.23 -6.50
N VAL A 133 2.11 0.50 -5.40
CA VAL A 133 0.88 -0.01 -4.79
C VAL A 133 0.57 0.84 -3.57
N VAL A 134 -0.58 1.52 -3.56
CA VAL A 134 -1.04 2.34 -2.44
C VAL A 134 -2.32 1.75 -1.88
N ILE A 135 -2.31 1.38 -0.60
CA ILE A 135 -3.47 0.84 0.11
C ILE A 135 -3.95 1.91 1.09
N THR A 136 -4.92 2.72 0.68
CA THR A 136 -5.44 3.85 1.47
C THR A 136 -6.88 4.20 1.07
N GLY A 137 -7.62 4.80 2.01
CA GLY A 137 -8.88 5.51 1.73
C GLY A 137 -8.73 7.03 1.68
N ASP A 138 -7.54 7.55 2.00
CA ASP A 138 -7.32 8.96 2.26
C ASP A 138 -7.01 9.76 0.98
N GLY A 139 -7.63 10.93 0.86
CA GLY A 139 -7.42 11.86 -0.24
C GLY A 139 -6.06 12.53 -0.25
N ASP A 140 -5.34 12.55 0.87
CA ASP A 140 -4.02 13.17 0.95
C ASP A 140 -2.97 12.48 0.04
N PHE A 141 -3.19 11.21 -0.29
CA PHE A 141 -2.35 10.45 -1.22
C PHE A 141 -2.56 10.78 -2.70
N THR A 142 -3.64 11.49 -3.04
CA THR A 142 -4.04 11.76 -4.43
C THR A 142 -2.92 12.44 -5.23
N LYS A 143 -2.24 13.43 -4.63
CA LYS A 143 -1.17 14.16 -5.31
C LYS A 143 0.04 13.26 -5.62
N ALA A 144 0.45 12.43 -4.66
CA ALA A 144 1.58 11.52 -4.84
C ALA A 144 1.27 10.42 -5.87
N ILE A 145 0.03 9.95 -5.89
CA ILE A 145 -0.50 9.02 -6.90
C ILE A 145 -0.41 9.62 -8.30
N LEU A 146 -0.96 10.83 -8.50
CA LEU A 146 -0.92 11.50 -9.81
C LEU A 146 0.52 11.75 -10.27
N GLN A 147 1.40 12.19 -9.35
CA GLN A 147 2.81 12.38 -9.66
C GLN A 147 3.48 11.08 -10.13
N ALA A 148 3.23 9.94 -9.47
CA ALA A 148 3.78 8.65 -9.90
C ALA A 148 3.27 8.25 -11.30
N MET A 149 1.98 8.48 -11.59
CA MET A 149 1.39 8.24 -12.91
C MET A 149 2.01 9.14 -13.99
N ASP A 150 2.16 10.43 -13.72
CA ASP A 150 2.77 11.41 -14.63
C ASP A 150 4.23 11.06 -14.97
N GLN A 151 4.93 10.41 -14.04
CA GLN A 151 6.30 9.91 -14.25
C GLN A 151 6.34 8.59 -15.05
N GLY A 152 5.19 8.02 -15.40
CA GLY A 152 5.06 6.80 -16.21
C GLY A 152 5.19 5.50 -15.41
N MET A 153 4.93 5.53 -14.11
CA MET A 153 4.87 4.32 -13.28
C MET A 153 3.53 3.61 -13.43
N ASP A 154 3.53 2.28 -13.26
CA ASP A 154 2.29 1.55 -13.05
C ASP A 154 1.76 1.85 -11.64
N LEU A 155 0.45 2.05 -11.53
CA LEU A 155 -0.20 2.33 -10.26
C LEU A 155 -1.28 1.30 -9.95
N GLU A 156 -1.30 0.84 -8.70
CA GLU A 156 -2.40 0.06 -8.15
C GLU A 156 -2.87 0.67 -6.84
N VAL A 157 -4.15 1.02 -6.77
CA VAL A 157 -4.74 1.61 -5.57
C VAL A 157 -5.79 0.66 -5.00
N LEU A 158 -5.62 0.29 -3.74
CA LEU A 158 -6.57 -0.53 -2.99
C LEU A 158 -7.20 0.36 -1.93
N HIS A 159 -8.52 0.38 -1.92
CA HIS A 159 -9.25 1.32 -1.10
C HIS A 159 -10.50 0.66 -0.49
N PRO A 160 -10.90 1.04 0.73
CA PRO A 160 -12.06 0.47 1.40
C PRO A 160 -13.36 1.03 0.81
N LEU A 161 -14.31 0.14 0.50
CA LEU A 161 -15.63 0.53 0.01
C LEU A 161 -16.34 1.44 1.03
N GLY A 162 -16.89 2.56 0.55
CA GLY A 162 -17.69 3.50 1.35
C GLY A 162 -16.89 4.43 2.29
N MET A 163 -15.58 4.21 2.46
CA MET A 163 -14.71 5.03 3.33
C MET A 163 -13.65 5.82 2.55
N THR A 164 -13.60 5.66 1.23
CA THR A 164 -12.61 6.32 0.37
C THR A 164 -13.02 7.76 0.07
N SER A 165 -12.08 8.70 0.14
CA SER A 165 -12.33 10.10 -0.20
C SER A 165 -12.79 10.27 -1.66
N ARG A 166 -13.65 11.26 -1.92
CA ARG A 166 -14.15 11.56 -3.27
C ARG A 166 -13.05 11.93 -4.24
N ASN A 167 -12.04 12.66 -3.78
CA ASN A 167 -10.91 13.09 -4.62
C ASN A 167 -10.10 11.88 -5.09
N LEU A 168 -9.81 10.94 -4.18
CA LEU A 168 -9.10 9.71 -4.53
C LEU A 168 -9.94 8.84 -5.47
N LEU A 169 -11.24 8.69 -5.24
CA LEU A 169 -12.14 7.97 -6.14
C LEU A 169 -12.21 8.59 -7.54
N TRP A 170 -12.23 9.91 -7.64
CA TRP A 170 -12.23 10.62 -8.92
C TRP A 170 -11.00 10.25 -9.75
N VAL A 171 -9.82 10.26 -9.13
CA VAL A 171 -8.56 9.84 -9.78
C VAL A 171 -8.57 8.35 -10.15
N ILE A 172 -9.01 7.46 -9.24
CA ILE A 172 -9.07 6.01 -9.51
C ILE A 172 -10.00 5.71 -10.70
N TRP A 173 -11.10 6.44 -10.85
CA TRP A 173 -12.06 6.24 -11.94
C TRP A 173 -11.71 6.98 -13.24
N GLY A 174 -10.50 7.54 -13.34
CA GLY A 174 -10.05 8.21 -14.55
C GLY A 174 -10.69 9.57 -14.79
N GLY A 175 -11.26 10.17 -13.74
CA GLY A 175 -11.41 11.61 -13.70
C GLY A 175 -10.02 12.21 -13.53
N VAL A 176 -9.41 12.63 -14.65
CA VAL A 176 -8.18 13.43 -14.68
C VAL A 176 -8.40 14.55 -15.68
#